data_AF-A0A9X3S4Z4-F1
#
_entry.id   AF-A0A9X3S4Z4-F1
#
_cell.length_a   1.000
_cell.length_b   1.000
_cell.length_c   1.000
_cell.angle_alpha   90.00
_cell.angle_beta   90.00
_cell.angle_gamma   90.00
#
_symmetry.space_group_name_H-M   'P 1'
#
loop_
_entity.id
_entity.type
_entity.pdbx_description
1 polymer ?
#
loop_
_entity_poly.entity_id
_entity_poly.type
_entity_poly.pdbx_seq_one_letter_code
_entity_poly.pdbx_strand_id
1 'polypeptide(L)'
;MRVALPWLGYACGTCKYCNSGRETLCMNQLNMGYAINGSFAEYALGYARHVVRVPDGVDPADAAPLTCAGVTTYKAVKVSEARSSHLVAVFGIGGLGHMAVQYARITGAWVVAVDINEARLETARELGAEPFSNASEQDPVAAIQRLGGADAAIATAVTPKPFQQAYRSRARGGKLVCVGLPAENHMEIPIFETVLGALEIRGSIVGTRHDLEEVFELHRRGLTTVKYEERHLHEVNEAIEQVLDGSARTPRLVFRMAPELAAPVATGAAVVTA
;
A
#
# COMPACT_ATOMS: atom_id res chain seq x y z
N MET A 1 -15.68 1.33 -19.72
CA MET A 1 -15.57 1.27 -18.25
C MET A 1 -14.31 0.50 -17.90
N ARG A 2 -13.44 1.04 -17.05
CA ARG A 2 -12.21 0.36 -16.60
C ARG A 2 -12.43 -0.26 -15.22
N VAL A 3 -11.81 -1.41 -14.98
CA VAL A 3 -11.89 -2.12 -13.70
C VAL A 3 -10.51 -2.52 -13.24
N ALA A 4 -10.34 -2.57 -11.92
CA ALA A 4 -9.15 -3.02 -11.22
C ALA A 4 -9.38 -4.43 -10.67
N LEU A 5 -8.32 -5.26 -10.72
CA LEU A 5 -8.25 -6.58 -10.11
C LEU A 5 -7.40 -6.48 -8.84
N PRO A 6 -8.00 -6.26 -7.66
CA PRO A 6 -7.24 -6.12 -6.41
C PRO A 6 -6.75 -7.48 -5.89
N TRP A 7 -5.92 -7.44 -4.84
CA TRP A 7 -5.48 -8.65 -4.12
C TRP A 7 -6.64 -9.57 -3.74
N LEU A 8 -7.69 -9.03 -3.11
CA LEU A 8 -8.88 -9.78 -2.74
C LEU A 8 -9.76 -10.05 -3.97
N GLY A 9 -9.48 -11.15 -4.70
CA GLY A 9 -10.21 -11.55 -5.90
C GLY A 9 -11.57 -12.19 -5.61
N TYR A 10 -11.75 -12.76 -4.42
CA TYR A 10 -12.99 -13.39 -3.98
C TYR A 10 -13.10 -13.42 -2.46
N ALA A 11 -14.30 -13.19 -1.93
CA ALA A 11 -14.75 -13.56 -0.58
C ALA A 11 -16.15 -14.21 -0.66
N CYS A 12 -16.52 -15.04 0.33
CA CYS A 12 -17.76 -15.84 0.25
C CYS A 12 -19.06 -15.02 0.32
N GLY A 13 -19.02 -13.81 0.87
CA GLY A 13 -20.20 -12.92 0.95
C GLY A 13 -21.23 -13.29 2.01
N THR A 14 -21.02 -14.37 2.78
CA THR A 14 -22.05 -14.90 3.72
C THR A 14 -21.54 -15.15 5.14
N CYS A 15 -20.22 -15.22 5.35
CA CYS A 15 -19.66 -15.45 6.68
C CYS A 15 -19.74 -14.18 7.55
N LYS A 16 -19.55 -14.34 8.87
CA LYS A 16 -19.58 -13.21 9.83
C LYS A 16 -18.67 -12.05 9.45
N TYR A 17 -17.53 -12.32 8.80
CA TYR A 17 -16.60 -11.29 8.37
C TYR A 17 -17.11 -10.52 7.15
N CYS A 18 -17.62 -11.22 6.13
CA CYS A 18 -18.22 -10.59 4.97
C CYS A 18 -19.44 -9.75 5.37
N ASN A 19 -20.35 -10.31 6.19
CA ASN A 19 -21.57 -9.63 6.60
C ASN A 19 -21.32 -8.43 7.54
N SER A 20 -20.15 -8.35 8.17
CA SER A 20 -19.75 -7.20 9.00
C SER A 20 -18.83 -6.21 8.27
N GLY A 21 -18.75 -6.28 6.94
CA GLY A 21 -17.92 -5.38 6.13
C GLY A 21 -16.41 -5.60 6.29
N ARG A 22 -15.99 -6.78 6.76
CA ARG A 22 -14.59 -7.17 6.97
C ARG A 22 -14.20 -8.32 6.06
N GLU A 23 -14.59 -8.24 4.79
CA GLU A 23 -14.41 -9.30 3.79
C GLU A 23 -12.97 -9.77 3.60
N THR A 24 -11.97 -8.92 3.89
CA THR A 24 -10.54 -9.28 3.90
C THR A 24 -10.17 -10.33 4.96
N LEU A 25 -11.05 -10.59 5.93
CA LEU A 25 -10.88 -11.64 6.95
C LEU A 25 -11.66 -12.92 6.60
N CYS A 26 -12.24 -13.00 5.40
CA CYS A 26 -12.94 -14.21 4.96
C CYS A 26 -11.97 -15.40 4.85
N MET A 27 -12.29 -16.50 5.52
CA MET A 27 -11.46 -17.73 5.47
C MET A 27 -11.53 -18.46 4.12
N ASN A 28 -12.55 -18.16 3.30
CA ASN A 28 -12.74 -18.72 1.96
C ASN A 28 -12.32 -17.70 0.87
N GLN A 29 -11.47 -16.73 1.21
CA GLN A 29 -11.02 -15.75 0.23
C GLN A 29 -10.07 -16.38 -0.78
N LEU A 30 -10.13 -15.92 -2.04
CA LEU A 30 -9.15 -16.28 -3.07
C LEU A 30 -8.42 -15.01 -3.50
N ASN A 31 -7.09 -15.06 -3.44
CA ASN A 31 -6.24 -13.90 -3.70
C ASN A 31 -5.64 -13.96 -5.10
N MET A 32 -5.76 -12.87 -5.84
CA MET A 32 -5.26 -12.73 -7.21
C MET A 32 -3.74 -12.85 -7.24
N GLY A 33 -3.20 -13.67 -8.15
CA GLY A 33 -1.76 -13.91 -8.28
C GLY A 33 -1.17 -14.79 -7.18
N TYR A 34 -2.02 -15.41 -6.35
CA TYR A 34 -1.59 -16.33 -5.29
C TYR A 34 -2.39 -17.64 -5.32
N ALA A 35 -3.70 -17.57 -5.05
CA ALA A 35 -4.58 -18.74 -5.06
C ALA A 35 -5.31 -18.93 -6.40
N ILE A 36 -5.41 -17.85 -7.19
CA ILE A 36 -5.98 -17.83 -8.53
C ILE A 36 -5.07 -16.98 -9.43
N ASN A 37 -5.17 -17.18 -10.75
CA ASN A 37 -4.33 -16.47 -11.72
C ASN A 37 -4.39 -14.94 -11.54
N GLY A 38 -3.23 -14.30 -11.61
CA GLY A 38 -3.06 -12.86 -11.46
C GLY A 38 -3.09 -12.10 -12.77
N SER A 39 -2.50 -10.90 -12.76
CA SER A 39 -2.56 -9.93 -13.87
C SER A 39 -1.25 -9.78 -14.65
N PHE A 40 -0.27 -10.67 -14.49
CA PHE A 40 0.92 -10.74 -15.36
C PHE A 40 0.60 -11.53 -16.63
N ALA A 41 -0.43 -11.07 -17.35
CA ALA A 41 -0.95 -11.66 -18.58
C ALA A 41 -1.76 -10.60 -19.35
N GLU A 42 -1.89 -10.76 -20.66
CA GLU A 42 -2.67 -9.85 -21.52
C GLU A 42 -4.17 -9.86 -21.16
N TYR A 43 -4.67 -11.01 -20.70
CA TYR A 43 -6.04 -11.18 -20.23
C TYR A 43 -6.05 -11.84 -18.84
N ALA A 44 -6.96 -11.40 -17.97
CA ALA A 44 -7.16 -11.97 -16.65
C ALA A 44 -8.66 -12.06 -16.33
N LEU A 45 -9.04 -13.12 -15.61
CA LEU A 45 -10.41 -13.31 -15.14
C LEU A 45 -10.56 -12.72 -13.73
N GLY A 46 -11.64 -11.96 -13.52
CA GLY A 46 -12.00 -11.43 -12.21
C GLY A 46 -13.44 -11.80 -11.87
N TYR A 47 -13.71 -12.07 -10.59
CA TYR A 47 -15.09 -12.20 -10.13
C TYR A 47 -15.76 -10.83 -10.21
N ALA A 48 -16.85 -10.71 -10.97
CA ALA A 48 -17.51 -9.43 -11.24
C ALA A 48 -17.88 -8.61 -9.98
N ARG A 49 -18.14 -9.28 -8.85
CA ARG A 49 -18.42 -8.59 -7.57
C ARG A 49 -17.16 -8.10 -6.84
N HIS A 50 -15.96 -8.56 -7.21
CA HIS A 50 -14.69 -8.20 -6.57
C HIS A 50 -13.73 -7.39 -7.45
N VAL A 51 -14.09 -7.16 -8.71
CA VAL A 51 -13.46 -6.11 -9.48
C VAL A 51 -13.96 -4.76 -8.99
N VAL A 52 -13.08 -3.76 -8.90
CA VAL A 52 -13.44 -2.41 -8.45
C VAL A 52 -13.38 -1.48 -9.65
N ARG A 53 -14.41 -0.63 -9.82
CA ARG A 53 -14.43 0.34 -10.93
C ARG A 53 -13.30 1.35 -10.73
N VAL A 54 -12.50 1.56 -11.76
CA VAL A 54 -11.54 2.66 -11.81
C VAL A 54 -12.29 3.90 -12.29
N PRO A 55 -12.35 5.00 -11.50
CA PRO A 55 -13.02 6.22 -11.92
C PRO A 55 -12.44 6.80 -13.21
N ASP A 56 -13.27 7.54 -13.94
CA ASP A 56 -12.80 8.30 -15.09
C ASP A 56 -11.83 9.40 -14.60
N GLY A 57 -10.74 9.64 -15.36
CA GLY A 57 -9.68 10.57 -14.99
C GLY A 57 -8.53 10.00 -14.15
N VAL A 58 -8.65 8.79 -13.60
CA VAL A 58 -7.50 8.09 -12.98
C VAL A 58 -6.70 7.36 -14.06
N ASP A 59 -5.40 7.60 -14.17
CA ASP A 59 -4.54 6.88 -15.13
C ASP A 59 -4.44 5.39 -14.74
N PRO A 60 -4.50 4.44 -15.69
CA PRO A 60 -4.34 3.02 -15.37
C PRO A 60 -3.00 2.68 -14.69
N ALA A 61 -1.93 3.40 -15.03
CA ALA A 61 -0.61 3.20 -14.45
C ALA A 61 -0.53 3.69 -12.99
N ASP A 62 -1.28 4.74 -12.64
CA ASP A 62 -1.54 5.10 -11.23
C ASP A 62 -2.46 4.09 -10.54
N ALA A 63 -3.53 3.67 -11.23
CA ALA A 63 -4.54 2.79 -10.65
C ALA A 63 -3.94 1.45 -10.20
N ALA A 64 -3.02 0.89 -10.98
CA ALA A 64 -2.45 -0.43 -10.71
C ALA A 64 -1.79 -0.52 -9.30
N PRO A 65 -0.85 0.35 -8.90
CA PRO A 65 -0.32 0.35 -7.53
C PRO A 65 -1.34 0.68 -6.44
N LEU A 66 -2.36 1.50 -6.73
CA LEU A 66 -3.38 1.87 -5.75
C LEU A 66 -4.20 0.65 -5.28
N THR A 67 -4.38 -0.36 -6.13
CA THR A 67 -5.08 -1.61 -5.79
C THR A 67 -4.39 -2.46 -4.72
N CYS A 68 -3.12 -2.18 -4.41
CA CYS A 68 -2.34 -2.91 -3.42
C CYS A 68 -1.69 -1.95 -2.43
N ALA A 69 -0.66 -1.20 -2.84
CA ALA A 69 0.07 -0.30 -1.95
C ALA A 69 -0.82 0.85 -1.44
N GLY A 70 -1.65 1.41 -2.31
CA GLY A 70 -2.61 2.45 -1.96
C GLY A 70 -3.59 1.97 -0.90
N VAL A 71 -4.41 0.96 -1.19
CA VAL A 71 -5.43 0.47 -0.27
C VAL A 71 -4.86 -0.12 1.03
N THR A 72 -3.70 -0.79 0.97
CA THR A 72 -3.05 -1.33 2.17
C THR A 72 -2.68 -0.22 3.15
N THR A 73 -2.07 0.86 2.65
CA THR A 73 -1.59 1.94 3.52
C THR A 73 -2.70 2.91 3.91
N TYR A 74 -3.68 3.13 3.03
CA TYR A 74 -4.91 3.82 3.39
C TYR A 74 -5.62 3.12 4.55
N LYS A 75 -5.77 1.79 4.48
CA LYS A 75 -6.35 1.01 5.57
C LYS A 75 -5.50 1.09 6.83
N ALA A 76 -4.18 1.01 6.70
CA ALA A 76 -3.26 1.15 7.83
C ALA A 76 -3.43 2.48 8.56
N VAL A 77 -3.57 3.59 7.83
CA VAL A 77 -3.86 4.92 8.39
C VAL A 77 -5.26 4.98 9.01
N LYS A 78 -6.28 4.37 8.40
CA LYS A 78 -7.62 4.31 9.01
C LYS A 78 -7.61 3.59 10.36
N VAL A 79 -6.96 2.42 10.44
CA VAL A 79 -6.92 1.64 11.70
C VAL A 79 -5.93 2.21 12.71
N SER A 80 -5.01 3.08 12.28
CA SER A 80 -4.17 3.85 13.19
C SER A 80 -4.96 4.91 13.95
N GLU A 81 -6.13 5.32 13.42
CA GLU A 81 -6.97 6.40 13.94
C GLU A 81 -6.21 7.75 13.99
N ALA A 82 -5.28 7.93 13.05
CA ALA A 82 -4.61 9.21 12.86
C ALA A 82 -5.61 10.32 12.56
N ARG A 83 -5.42 11.47 13.19
CA ARG A 83 -6.25 12.67 13.05
C ARG A 83 -5.39 13.93 13.19
N SER A 84 -5.99 15.08 12.92
CA SER A 84 -5.40 16.38 13.20
C SER A 84 -4.90 16.45 14.64
N SER A 85 -3.69 16.97 14.84
CA SER A 85 -2.90 16.99 16.08
C SER A 85 -2.08 15.76 16.42
N HIS A 86 -2.25 14.63 15.72
CA HIS A 86 -1.40 13.46 15.95
C HIS A 86 -0.05 13.60 15.25
N LEU A 87 0.99 13.01 15.85
CA LEU A 87 2.26 12.68 15.21
C LEU A 87 2.21 11.25 14.67
N VAL A 88 2.35 11.10 13.36
CA VAL A 88 2.39 9.81 12.66
C VAL A 88 3.80 9.53 12.16
N ALA A 89 4.41 8.45 12.64
CA ALA A 89 5.71 7.99 12.16
C ALA A 89 5.56 6.85 11.15
N VAL A 90 6.12 7.01 9.95
CA VAL A 90 6.11 5.97 8.90
C VAL A 90 7.50 5.36 8.78
N PHE A 91 7.61 4.07 9.07
CA PHE A 91 8.86 3.30 9.02
C PHE A 91 8.95 2.50 7.71
N GLY A 92 9.93 2.87 6.88
CA GLY A 92 10.12 2.43 5.51
C GLY A 92 9.32 3.30 4.53
N ILE A 93 10.00 3.91 3.55
CA ILE A 93 9.45 4.82 2.54
C ILE A 93 9.61 4.24 1.12
N GLY A 94 9.52 2.92 1.00
CA GLY A 94 9.48 2.24 -0.29
C GLY A 94 8.09 2.27 -0.95
N GLY A 95 7.75 1.19 -1.66
CA GLY A 95 6.49 1.05 -2.39
C GLY A 95 5.21 1.26 -1.57
N LEU A 96 5.21 0.92 -0.27
CA LEU A 96 4.09 1.18 0.63
C LEU A 96 4.21 2.55 1.28
N GLY A 97 5.35 2.82 1.93
CA GLY A 97 5.53 4.01 2.76
C GLY A 97 5.27 5.35 2.06
N HIS A 98 5.61 5.48 0.78
CA HIS A 98 5.34 6.71 0.03
C HIS A 98 3.83 7.02 -0.08
N MET A 99 2.98 6.00 -0.12
CA MET A 99 1.52 6.18 -0.06
C MET A 99 1.05 6.44 1.38
N ALA A 100 1.62 5.74 2.37
CA ALA A 100 1.27 5.91 3.78
C ALA A 100 1.49 7.36 4.26
N VAL A 101 2.59 8.00 3.84
CA VAL A 101 2.88 9.41 4.13
C VAL A 101 1.73 10.31 3.70
N GLN A 102 1.29 10.16 2.45
CA GLN A 102 0.25 11.02 1.87
C GLN A 102 -1.11 10.79 2.56
N TYR A 103 -1.48 9.54 2.82
CA TYR A 103 -2.72 9.24 3.55
C TYR A 103 -2.69 9.76 4.98
N ALA A 104 -1.56 9.65 5.67
CA ALA A 104 -1.40 10.24 7.00
C ALA A 104 -1.49 11.77 6.96
N ARG A 105 -0.95 12.43 5.93
CA ARG A 105 -1.09 13.88 5.73
C ARG A 105 -2.54 14.30 5.48
N ILE A 106 -3.32 13.49 4.75
CA ILE A 106 -4.74 13.76 4.49
C ILE A 106 -5.58 13.80 5.77
N THR A 107 -5.18 13.08 6.83
CA THR A 107 -5.90 13.15 8.13
C THR A 107 -5.64 14.45 8.90
N GLY A 108 -4.72 15.30 8.42
CA GLY A 108 -4.25 16.51 9.10
C GLY A 108 -3.17 16.23 10.15
N ALA A 109 -2.64 15.01 10.23
CA ALA A 109 -1.55 14.67 11.14
C ALA A 109 -0.22 15.29 10.71
N TRP A 110 0.65 15.50 11.69
CA TRP A 110 2.08 15.74 11.44
C TRP A 110 2.75 14.41 11.12
N VAL A 111 3.49 14.33 10.02
CA VAL A 111 4.04 13.06 9.52
C VAL A 111 5.56 13.11 9.53
N VAL A 112 6.18 12.14 10.19
CA VAL A 112 7.63 11.92 10.17
C VAL A 112 7.97 10.64 9.41
N ALA A 113 8.98 10.71 8.55
CA ALA A 113 9.44 9.59 7.74
C ALA A 113 10.76 9.02 8.26
N VAL A 114 10.85 7.69 8.32
CA VAL A 114 12.02 6.95 8.76
C VAL A 114 12.41 5.93 7.68
N ASP A 115 13.59 6.09 7.09
CA ASP A 115 14.20 5.13 6.16
C ASP A 115 15.73 5.17 6.33
N ILE A 116 16.43 4.19 5.75
CA ILE A 116 17.90 4.15 5.69
C ILE A 116 18.43 4.72 4.36
N ASN A 117 17.55 4.91 3.38
CA ASN A 117 17.89 5.40 2.04
C ASN A 117 17.50 6.87 1.89
N GLU A 118 18.50 7.73 1.68
CA GLU A 118 18.33 9.18 1.57
C GLU A 118 17.41 9.59 0.40
N ALA A 119 17.48 8.90 -0.74
CA ALA A 119 16.60 9.21 -1.88
C ALA A 119 15.13 8.91 -1.56
N ARG A 120 14.86 7.92 -0.71
CA ARG A 120 13.49 7.63 -0.22
C ARG A 120 13.03 8.67 0.80
N LEU A 121 13.92 9.21 1.62
CA LEU A 121 13.62 10.32 2.52
C LEU A 121 13.34 11.61 1.77
N GLU A 122 14.07 11.90 0.69
CA GLU A 122 13.76 13.02 -0.19
C GLU A 122 12.38 12.86 -0.83
N THR A 123 12.05 11.65 -1.31
CA THR A 123 10.69 11.35 -1.79
C THR A 123 9.64 11.60 -0.70
N ALA A 124 9.92 11.24 0.56
CA ALA A 124 9.03 11.53 1.68
C ALA A 124 8.81 13.03 1.87
N ARG A 125 9.89 13.83 1.77
CA ARG A 125 9.88 15.29 1.89
C ARG A 125 9.02 15.92 0.80
N GLU A 126 9.21 15.52 -0.46
CA GLU A 126 8.37 15.95 -1.60
C GLU A 126 6.88 15.66 -1.37
N LEU A 127 6.58 14.52 -0.74
CA LEU A 127 5.22 14.09 -0.44
C LEU A 127 4.66 14.69 0.87
N GLY A 128 5.38 15.62 1.48
CA GLY A 128 4.95 16.38 2.64
C GLY A 128 5.21 15.72 3.98
N ALA A 129 6.07 14.72 4.10
CA ALA A 129 6.60 14.33 5.42
C ALA A 129 7.71 15.28 5.85
N GLU A 130 7.90 15.44 7.15
CA GLU A 130 9.19 15.89 7.67
C GLU A 130 10.14 14.69 7.74
N PRO A 131 11.23 14.69 6.95
CA PRO A 131 12.23 13.63 7.01
C PRO A 131 13.02 13.79 8.30
N PHE A 132 12.81 12.90 9.26
CA PHE A 132 13.35 13.08 10.61
C PHE A 132 14.63 12.29 10.84
N SER A 133 14.87 11.21 10.09
CA SER A 133 16.10 10.44 10.26
C SER A 133 16.46 9.62 9.03
N ASN A 134 17.71 9.77 8.59
CA ASN A 134 18.45 8.63 8.10
C ASN A 134 18.70 7.69 9.29
N ALA A 135 17.95 6.59 9.37
CA ALA A 135 18.04 5.63 10.48
C ALA A 135 19.39 4.88 10.57
N SER A 136 20.31 5.14 9.64
CA SER A 136 21.71 4.71 9.70
C SER A 136 22.63 5.69 10.42
N GLU A 137 22.23 6.95 10.58
CA GLU A 137 23.05 8.03 11.17
C GLU A 137 22.56 8.46 12.55
N GLN A 138 21.26 8.36 12.81
CA GLN A 138 20.65 8.77 14.08
C GLN A 138 19.65 7.71 14.56
N ASP A 139 19.48 7.58 15.87
CA ASP A 139 18.44 6.72 16.43
C ASP A 139 17.05 7.35 16.23
N PRO A 140 16.20 6.79 15.34
CA PRO A 140 14.86 7.33 15.09
C PRO A 140 13.99 7.30 16.34
N VAL A 141 14.22 6.36 17.27
CA VAL A 141 13.42 6.24 18.49
C VAL A 141 13.64 7.45 19.38
N ALA A 142 14.88 7.76 19.74
CA ALA A 142 15.22 8.93 20.53
C ALA A 142 14.76 10.23 19.85
N ALA A 143 14.89 10.32 18.52
CA ALA A 143 14.48 11.48 17.74
C ALA A 143 12.96 11.74 17.85
N ILE A 144 12.14 10.72 17.61
CA ILE A 144 10.68 10.82 17.70
C ILE A 144 10.23 11.05 19.16
N GLN A 145 10.90 10.45 20.15
CA GLN A 145 10.59 10.66 21.56
C GLN A 145 10.84 12.11 22.01
N ARG A 146 11.82 12.81 21.44
CA ARG A 146 12.03 14.26 21.70
C ARG A 146 10.86 15.13 21.21
N LEU A 147 10.05 14.63 20.27
CA LEU A 147 8.82 15.29 19.80
C LEU A 147 7.59 14.95 20.65
N GLY A 148 7.74 14.14 21.71
CA GLY A 148 6.63 13.64 22.52
C GLY A 148 6.18 12.22 22.17
N GLY A 149 6.82 11.58 21.19
CA GLY A 149 6.47 10.24 20.73
C GLY A 149 5.37 10.23 19.65
N ALA A 150 5.27 9.14 18.90
CA ALA A 150 4.25 8.98 17.87
C ALA A 150 2.92 8.49 18.45
N ASP A 151 1.83 9.20 18.15
CA ASP A 151 0.47 8.71 18.41
C ASP A 151 0.14 7.48 17.56
N ALA A 152 0.68 7.46 16.34
CA ALA A 152 0.62 6.29 15.46
C ALA A 152 1.97 6.03 14.78
N ALA A 153 2.45 4.80 14.85
CA ALA A 153 3.61 4.34 14.10
C ALA A 153 3.17 3.28 13.09
N ILE A 154 3.49 3.48 11.80
CA ILE A 154 3.12 2.57 10.72
C ILE A 154 4.39 1.91 10.18
N ALA A 155 4.51 0.59 10.37
CA ALA A 155 5.68 -0.18 9.96
C ALA A 155 5.41 -0.90 8.64
N THR A 156 6.05 -0.41 7.57
CA THR A 156 5.90 -0.95 6.20
C THR A 156 7.13 -1.72 5.70
N ALA A 157 8.27 -1.56 6.37
CA ALA A 157 9.49 -2.28 6.05
C ALA A 157 9.37 -3.80 6.34
N VAL A 158 10.25 -4.58 5.73
CA VAL A 158 10.20 -6.05 5.71
C VAL A 158 11.29 -6.72 6.55
N THR A 159 11.80 -6.03 7.57
CA THR A 159 12.72 -6.58 8.58
C THR A 159 12.21 -6.28 9.99
N PRO A 160 12.56 -7.06 11.02
CA PRO A 160 12.05 -6.85 12.39
C PRO A 160 12.45 -5.51 13.03
N LYS A 161 13.63 -4.97 12.68
CA LYS A 161 14.20 -3.77 13.32
C LYS A 161 13.27 -2.54 13.22
N PRO A 162 12.72 -2.17 12.05
CA PRO A 162 11.71 -1.13 11.92
C PRO A 162 10.47 -1.32 12.81
N PHE A 163 9.99 -2.54 13.02
CA PHE A 163 8.84 -2.78 13.92
C PHE A 163 9.20 -2.52 15.38
N GLN A 164 10.40 -2.93 15.81
CA GLN A 164 10.89 -2.63 17.16
C GLN A 164 11.09 -1.12 17.37
N GLN A 165 11.66 -0.42 16.40
CA GLN A 165 11.81 1.03 16.45
C GLN A 165 10.46 1.73 16.50
N ALA A 166 9.52 1.32 15.64
CA ALA A 166 8.15 1.82 15.63
C ALA A 166 7.46 1.59 16.99
N TYR A 167 7.59 0.38 17.56
CA TYR A 167 7.09 0.07 18.90
C TYR A 167 7.64 1.04 19.97
N ARG A 168 8.95 1.29 19.98
CA ARG A 168 9.61 2.12 21.02
C ARG A 168 9.44 3.62 20.80
N SER A 169 9.12 4.05 19.58
CA SER A 169 8.97 5.48 19.22
C SER A 169 7.64 6.11 19.65
N ARG A 170 6.66 5.30 20.09
CA ARG A 170 5.30 5.76 20.37
C ARG A 170 5.21 6.60 21.63
N ALA A 171 4.26 7.54 21.62
CA ALA A 171 3.76 8.21 22.80
C ALA A 171 2.97 7.22 23.68
N ARG A 172 2.67 7.60 24.93
CA ARG A 172 1.72 6.84 25.77
C ARG A 172 0.34 6.88 25.10
N GLY A 173 -0.36 5.75 25.07
CA GLY A 173 -1.59 5.56 24.30
C GLY A 173 -1.38 5.36 22.80
N GLY A 174 -0.12 5.37 22.34
CA GLY A 174 0.19 5.29 20.92
C GLY A 174 -0.02 3.90 20.33
N LYS A 175 -0.31 3.86 19.03
CA LYS A 175 -0.63 2.64 18.27
C LYS A 175 0.45 2.29 17.26
N LEU A 176 0.89 1.04 17.24
CA LEU A 176 1.72 0.48 16.18
C LEU A 176 0.81 -0.24 15.18
N VAL A 177 0.88 0.12 13.90
CA VAL A 177 0.23 -0.61 12.80
C VAL A 177 1.28 -1.38 12.01
N CYS A 178 1.23 -2.71 12.14
CA CYS A 178 2.09 -3.64 11.41
C CYS A 178 1.50 -3.90 10.01
N VAL A 179 2.26 -3.54 8.97
CA VAL A 179 1.85 -3.68 7.57
C VAL A 179 2.80 -4.60 6.80
N GLY A 180 4.11 -4.43 7.01
CA GLY A 180 5.11 -5.30 6.39
C GLY A 180 5.03 -6.74 6.91
N LEU A 181 5.57 -7.68 6.12
CA LEU A 181 5.59 -9.11 6.42
C LEU A 181 7.06 -9.60 6.41
N PRO A 182 7.81 -9.41 7.52
CA PRO A 182 9.20 -9.86 7.60
C PRO A 182 9.30 -11.39 7.60
N ALA A 183 10.34 -11.94 6.96
CA ALA A 183 10.54 -13.38 6.85
C ALA A 183 10.79 -14.04 8.22
N GLU A 184 11.42 -13.31 9.15
CA GLU A 184 11.68 -13.75 10.52
C GLU A 184 10.39 -13.88 11.33
N ASN A 185 9.29 -13.24 10.89
CA ASN A 185 7.93 -13.44 11.42
C ASN A 185 7.76 -13.20 12.94
N HIS A 186 8.62 -12.41 13.58
CA HIS A 186 8.47 -12.06 14.98
C HIS A 186 9.03 -10.66 15.32
N MET A 187 8.57 -10.14 16.45
CA MET A 187 9.14 -8.97 17.13
C MET A 187 9.04 -9.16 18.64
N GLU A 188 9.96 -8.55 19.38
CA GLU A 188 9.92 -8.56 20.84
C GLU A 188 9.02 -7.45 21.37
N ILE A 189 8.18 -7.77 22.35
CA ILE A 189 7.22 -6.84 22.96
C ILE A 189 7.43 -6.86 24.47
N PRO A 190 7.96 -5.77 25.05
CA PRO A 190 8.20 -5.71 26.48
C PRO A 190 6.89 -5.35 27.22
N ILE A 191 6.50 -6.24 28.15
CA ILE A 191 5.16 -6.24 28.78
C ILE A 191 4.94 -5.01 29.66
N PHE A 192 5.94 -4.63 30.47
CA PHE A 192 5.79 -3.51 31.41
C PHE A 192 5.57 -2.19 30.68
N GLU A 193 6.34 -1.92 29.64
CA GLU A 193 6.21 -0.73 28.79
C GLU A 193 4.90 -0.74 28.03
N THR A 194 4.44 -1.91 27.54
CA THR A 194 3.14 -2.05 26.88
C THR A 194 2.01 -1.62 27.83
N VAL A 195 2.01 -2.18 29.04
CA VAL A 195 0.95 -1.98 30.03
C VAL A 195 0.98 -0.56 30.59
N LEU A 196 2.14 -0.08 31.05
CA LEU A 196 2.30 1.25 31.66
C LEU A 196 2.14 2.37 30.63
N GLY A 197 2.47 2.10 29.37
CA GLY A 197 2.30 3.02 28.25
C GLY A 197 0.91 2.98 27.63
N ALA A 198 0.03 2.05 28.01
CA ALA A 198 -1.26 1.79 27.35
C ALA A 198 -1.12 1.65 25.83
N LEU A 199 -0.11 0.90 25.38
CA LEU A 199 0.28 0.82 23.97
C LEU A 199 -0.55 -0.22 23.22
N GLU A 200 -0.89 0.07 21.96
CA GLU A 200 -1.63 -0.84 21.09
C GLU A 200 -0.78 -1.33 19.92
N ILE A 201 -0.99 -2.59 19.51
CA ILE A 201 -0.40 -3.18 18.30
C ILE A 201 -1.51 -3.75 17.44
N ARG A 202 -1.53 -3.38 16.16
CA ARG A 202 -2.58 -3.73 15.21
C ARG A 202 -1.99 -4.21 13.90
N GLY A 203 -2.43 -5.36 13.40
CA GLY A 203 -2.15 -5.78 12.03
C GLY A 203 -3.09 -5.11 11.02
N SER A 204 -2.57 -4.77 9.84
CA SER A 204 -3.37 -4.27 8.72
C SER A 204 -2.82 -4.79 7.40
N ILE A 205 -3.68 -5.36 6.57
CA ILE A 205 -3.35 -5.83 5.23
C ILE A 205 -4.47 -5.44 4.27
N VAL A 206 -4.10 -4.92 3.10
CA VAL A 206 -5.01 -4.49 2.03
C VAL A 206 -6.18 -3.65 2.56
N GLY A 207 -7.30 -3.63 1.85
CA GLY A 207 -8.57 -3.11 2.35
C GLY A 207 -9.73 -3.79 1.65
N THR A 208 -10.92 -3.41 2.05
CA THR A 208 -12.16 -3.84 1.41
C THR A 208 -12.30 -3.19 0.02
N ARG A 209 -13.28 -3.66 -0.77
CA ARG A 209 -13.65 -2.99 -2.02
C ARG A 209 -14.00 -1.53 -1.81
N HIS A 210 -14.69 -1.24 -0.71
CA HIS A 210 -15.05 0.13 -0.33
C HIS A 210 -13.82 0.97 0.02
N ASP A 211 -12.86 0.41 0.78
CA ASP A 211 -11.60 1.12 1.07
C ASP A 211 -10.84 1.45 -0.24
N LEU A 212 -10.91 0.60 -1.28
CA LEU A 212 -10.30 0.87 -2.59
C LEU A 212 -11.06 1.94 -3.40
N GLU A 213 -12.39 2.00 -3.31
CA GLU A 213 -13.19 3.08 -3.90
C GLU A 213 -12.79 4.45 -3.31
N GLU A 214 -12.63 4.52 -1.99
CA GLU A 214 -12.17 5.73 -1.29
C GLU A 214 -10.76 6.14 -1.75
N VAL A 215 -9.86 5.18 -1.91
CA VAL A 215 -8.50 5.41 -2.44
C VAL A 215 -8.53 6.01 -3.84
N PHE A 216 -9.33 5.45 -4.75
CA PHE A 216 -9.45 6.00 -6.09
C PHE A 216 -10.04 7.40 -6.10
N GLU A 217 -11.02 7.68 -5.24
CA GLU A 217 -11.62 9.01 -5.13
C GLU A 217 -10.61 10.04 -4.60
N LEU A 218 -9.82 9.69 -3.59
CA LEU A 218 -8.75 10.57 -3.08
C LEU A 218 -7.73 10.90 -4.18
N HIS A 219 -7.32 9.90 -4.96
CA HIS A 219 -6.38 10.09 -6.05
C HIS A 219 -6.98 10.92 -7.19
N ARG A 220 -8.22 10.65 -7.59
CA ARG A 220 -8.97 11.43 -8.61
C ARG A 220 -9.08 12.90 -8.23
N ARG A 221 -9.16 13.22 -6.94
CA ARG A 221 -9.18 14.59 -6.41
C ARG A 221 -7.79 15.25 -6.35
N GLY A 222 -6.73 14.56 -6.80
CA GLY A 222 -5.36 15.06 -6.78
C GLY A 222 -4.73 15.08 -5.38
N LEU A 223 -5.28 14.33 -4.41
CA LEU A 223 -4.77 14.32 -3.03
C LEU A 223 -3.63 13.32 -2.83
N THR A 224 -3.39 12.44 -3.80
CA THR A 224 -2.26 11.50 -3.78
C THR A 224 -1.61 11.44 -5.15
N THR A 225 -0.31 11.13 -5.16
CA THR A 225 0.49 10.83 -6.35
C THR A 225 1.18 9.49 -6.15
N VAL A 226 1.17 8.65 -7.19
CA VAL A 226 1.91 7.37 -7.18
C VAL A 226 3.27 7.60 -7.82
N LYS A 227 4.35 7.20 -7.14
CA LYS A 227 5.70 7.24 -7.71
C LYS A 227 5.99 5.86 -8.29
N TYR A 228 6.07 5.77 -9.62
CA TYR A 228 6.29 4.51 -10.31
C TYR A 228 7.16 4.70 -11.55
N GLU A 229 7.59 3.57 -12.09
CA GLU A 229 8.26 3.47 -13.38
C GLU A 229 7.55 2.44 -14.25
N GLU A 230 7.34 2.77 -15.51
CA GLU A 230 6.71 1.84 -16.45
C GLU A 230 7.73 0.89 -17.07
N ARG A 231 7.26 -0.33 -17.32
CA ARG A 231 8.01 -1.42 -17.95
C ARG A 231 7.11 -2.17 -18.92
N HIS A 232 7.70 -2.97 -19.78
CA HIS A 232 6.99 -3.96 -20.56
C HIS A 232 6.93 -5.30 -19.81
N LEU A 233 5.86 -6.07 -20.01
CA LEU A 233 5.69 -7.36 -19.33
C LEU A 233 6.84 -8.34 -19.59
N HIS A 234 7.50 -8.29 -20.74
CA HIS A 234 8.64 -9.17 -21.03
C HIS A 234 9.86 -8.92 -20.12
N GLU A 235 9.93 -7.75 -19.46
CA GLU A 235 10.97 -7.37 -18.51
C GLU A 235 10.64 -7.85 -17.07
N VAL A 236 9.57 -8.62 -16.88
CA VAL A 236 9.06 -8.98 -15.54
C VAL A 236 10.09 -9.69 -14.66
N ASN A 237 10.93 -10.56 -15.22
CA ASN A 237 11.92 -11.29 -14.45
C ASN A 237 13.02 -10.36 -13.92
N GLU A 238 13.57 -9.49 -14.78
CA GLU A 238 14.55 -8.48 -14.37
C GLU A 238 13.96 -7.52 -13.34
N ALA A 239 12.73 -7.07 -13.56
CA ALA A 239 12.02 -6.20 -12.62
C ALA A 239 11.80 -6.86 -11.24
N ILE A 240 11.51 -8.17 -11.20
CA ILE A 240 11.41 -8.92 -9.94
C ILE A 240 12.78 -8.98 -9.25
N GLU A 241 13.86 -9.26 -9.98
CA GLU A 241 15.22 -9.30 -9.44
C GLU A 241 15.61 -7.95 -8.81
N GLN A 242 15.35 -6.83 -9.51
CA GLN A 242 15.60 -5.47 -9.01
C GLN A 242 14.78 -5.12 -7.74
N VAL A 243 13.58 -5.67 -7.61
CA VAL A 243 12.77 -5.49 -6.41
C VAL A 243 13.32 -6.33 -5.25
N LEU A 244 13.78 -7.55 -5.52
CA LEU A 244 14.32 -8.47 -4.51
C LEU A 244 15.67 -7.99 -3.95
N ASP A 245 16.56 -7.48 -4.80
CA ASP A 245 17.86 -6.95 -4.37
C ASP A 245 17.81 -5.50 -3.85
N GLY A 246 16.66 -4.84 -4.03
CA GLY A 246 16.41 -3.47 -3.57
C GLY A 246 17.01 -2.38 -4.46
N SER A 247 17.49 -2.71 -5.66
CA SER A 247 18.06 -1.78 -6.65
C SER A 247 17.01 -0.98 -7.44
N ALA A 248 15.73 -1.37 -7.35
CA ALA A 248 14.63 -0.62 -7.95
C ALA A 248 14.65 0.87 -7.52
N ARG A 249 14.75 1.77 -8.50
CA ARG A 249 14.91 3.22 -8.26
C ARG A 249 13.62 3.92 -7.88
N THR A 250 12.49 3.38 -8.34
CA THR A 250 11.16 3.92 -8.05
C THR A 250 10.41 3.03 -7.06
N PRO A 251 9.48 3.57 -6.27
CA PRO A 251 8.73 2.78 -5.30
C PRO A 251 7.91 1.64 -5.91
N ARG A 252 7.49 1.76 -7.19
CA ARG A 252 6.65 0.78 -7.88
C ARG A 252 7.11 0.61 -9.34
N LEU A 253 7.19 -0.63 -9.80
CA LEU A 253 7.30 -0.95 -11.23
C LEU A 253 5.92 -1.34 -11.74
N VAL A 254 5.49 -0.75 -12.85
CA VAL A 254 4.17 -0.96 -13.46
C VAL A 254 4.33 -1.46 -14.88
N PHE A 255 3.82 -2.66 -15.16
CA PHE A 255 3.92 -3.24 -16.49
C PHE A 255 2.78 -2.75 -17.38
N ARG A 256 3.14 -2.11 -18.50
CA ARG A 256 2.23 -1.92 -19.63
C ARG A 256 2.21 -3.19 -20.46
N MET A 257 1.00 -3.69 -20.69
CA MET A 257 0.77 -4.67 -21.74
C MET A 257 1.04 -3.98 -23.08
N ALA A 258 1.64 -4.70 -24.04
CA ALA A 258 1.81 -4.16 -25.39
C ALA A 258 0.44 -3.73 -25.92
N PRO A 259 0.33 -2.61 -26.66
CA PRO A 259 -0.91 -2.32 -27.35
C PRO A 259 -1.22 -3.51 -28.25
N GLU A 260 -2.46 -4.01 -28.21
CA GLU A 260 -2.94 -4.90 -29.26
C GLU A 260 -2.57 -4.24 -30.59
N LEU A 261 -1.83 -4.96 -31.45
CA LEU A 261 -1.88 -4.72 -32.88
C LEU A 261 -3.37 -4.63 -33.20
N ALA A 262 -3.85 -3.42 -33.51
CA ALA A 262 -5.23 -3.20 -33.86
C ALA A 262 -5.64 -4.30 -34.84
N ALA A 263 -6.55 -5.18 -34.41
CA ALA A 263 -7.03 -6.24 -35.27
C ALA A 263 -7.40 -5.61 -36.62
N PRO A 264 -6.91 -6.12 -37.77
CA PRO A 264 -7.18 -5.48 -39.04
C PRO A 264 -8.69 -5.36 -39.17
N VAL A 265 -9.16 -4.12 -39.33
CA VAL A 265 -10.56 -3.81 -39.64
C VAL A 265 -10.92 -4.70 -40.83
N ALA A 266 -11.81 -5.67 -40.59
CA ALA A 266 -12.37 -6.49 -41.66
C ALA A 266 -13.08 -5.53 -42.62
N THR A 267 -12.37 -5.18 -43.69
CA THR A 267 -12.90 -4.39 -44.79
C THR A 267 -13.63 -5.34 -45.72
N GLY A 268 -14.84 -4.94 -46.11
CA GLY A 268 -15.45 -5.42 -47.35
C GLY A 268 -16.52 -6.49 -47.17
N ALA A 269 -17.76 -6.01 -47.17
CA ALA A 269 -18.91 -6.79 -47.57
C ALA A 269 -18.73 -7.32 -49.01
N ALA A 270 -19.16 -8.55 -49.25
CA ALA A 270 -19.67 -8.97 -50.55
C ALA A 270 -20.95 -9.79 -50.29
N VAL A 271 -22.07 -9.08 -50.21
CA VAL A 271 -23.37 -9.67 -50.51
C VAL A 271 -23.37 -9.94 -52.01
N VAL A 272 -23.30 -11.21 -52.40
CA VAL A 272 -23.63 -11.64 -53.75
C VAL A 272 -24.94 -12.40 -53.66
N THR A 273 -25.99 -11.75 -54.11
CA THR A 273 -27.27 -12.39 -54.47
C THR A 273 -27.11 -13.21 -55.74
N ALA A 274 -27.53 -14.46 -55.70
CA ALA A 274 -28.22 -15.16 -56.80
C ALA A 274 -29.09 -16.26 -56.18
#